data_AF-A0A498PXV2-F1
#
_entry.id   AF-A0A498PXV2-F1
#
_cell.length_a   1.000
_cell.length_b   1.000
_cell.length_c   1.000
_cell.angle_alpha   90.00
_cell.angle_beta   90.00
_cell.angle_gamma   90.00
#
_symmetry.space_group_name_H-M   'P 1'
#
loop_
_entity.id
_entity.type
_entity.pdbx_description
1 polymer ?
#
loop_
_entity_poly.entity_id
_entity_poly.type
_entity_poly.pdbx_seq_one_letter_code
_entity_poly.pdbx_strand_id
1 'polypeptide(L)'
;MAEQVLAERLAGWQEQYPDVAVTRIAVQDQPARQLVDKSGQAQLVVVGSRGRGGFAGMSVGSVGEAVAQMAQVPVIVARESPACSRLVNSGRRNQLQHVSDRATQHG
;
A
#
# COMPACT_ATOMS: atom_id res chain seq x y z
N MET A 1 10.71 -2.43 -13.83
CA MET A 1 9.24 -2.50 -13.63
C MET A 1 8.82 -2.12 -12.21
N ALA A 2 9.24 -2.86 -11.15
CA ALA A 2 8.76 -2.60 -9.78
C ALA A 2 9.00 -1.16 -9.28
N GLU A 3 10.19 -0.59 -9.54
CA GLU A 3 10.50 0.79 -9.15
C GLU A 3 9.70 1.84 -9.92
N GLN A 4 9.45 1.63 -11.22
CA GLN A 4 8.64 2.53 -12.04
C GLN A 4 7.19 2.57 -11.54
N VAL A 5 6.59 1.41 -11.28
CA VAL A 5 5.23 1.30 -10.72
C VAL A 5 5.16 1.94 -9.33
N LEU A 6 6.22 1.80 -8.52
CA LEU A 6 6.30 2.44 -7.20
C LEU A 6 6.42 3.96 -7.32
N ALA A 7 7.22 4.47 -8.25
CA ALA A 7 7.37 5.90 -8.50
C ALA A 7 6.06 6.53 -8.96
N GLU A 8 5.39 5.91 -9.93
CA GLU A 8 4.09 6.36 -10.46
C GLU A 8 3.02 6.44 -9.35
N ARG A 9 2.92 5.41 -8.50
CA ARG A 9 1.94 5.40 -7.39
C ARG A 9 2.22 6.44 -6.31
N LEU A 10 3.46 6.91 -6.18
CA LEU A 10 3.86 7.90 -5.19
C LEU A 10 3.83 9.34 -5.72
N ALA A 11 3.79 9.55 -7.04
CA ALA A 11 3.89 10.87 -7.65
C ALA A 11 2.86 11.87 -7.09
N GLY A 12 1.57 11.50 -7.07
CA GLY A 12 0.52 12.39 -6.53
C GLY A 12 0.68 12.72 -5.05
N TRP A 13 1.30 11.83 -4.26
CA TRP A 13 1.57 12.10 -2.85
C TRP A 13 2.76 13.06 -2.66
N GLN A 14 3.77 12.98 -3.53
CA GLN A 14 4.93 13.89 -3.48
C GLN A 14 4.56 15.31 -3.87
N GLU A 15 3.65 15.47 -4.83
CA GLU A 15 3.09 16.78 -5.17
C GLU A 15 2.28 17.38 -4.01
N GLN A 16 1.55 16.54 -3.27
CA GLN A 16 0.75 16.97 -2.12
C GLN A 16 1.59 17.25 -0.86
N TYR A 17 2.72 16.57 -0.70
CA TYR A 17 3.62 16.69 0.45
C TYR A 17 5.08 16.93 -0.02
N PRO A 18 5.38 18.11 -0.57
CA PRO A 18 6.68 18.40 -1.20
C PRO A 18 7.85 18.40 -0.20
N ASP A 19 7.58 18.74 1.07
CA ASP A 19 8.61 18.81 2.11
C ASP A 19 9.02 17.42 2.64
N VAL A 20 8.32 16.35 2.24
CA VAL A 20 8.59 14.99 2.68
C VAL A 20 9.52 14.30 1.68
N ALA A 21 10.80 14.18 2.02
CA ALA A 21 11.76 13.45 1.21
C ALA A 21 11.44 11.94 1.17
N VAL A 22 11.15 11.41 -0.02
CA VAL A 22 10.76 10.01 -0.21
C VAL A 22 11.90 9.18 -0.78
N THR A 23 12.37 8.20 -0.01
CA THR A 23 13.26 7.15 -0.50
C THR A 23 12.45 5.92 -0.87
N ARG A 24 12.60 5.44 -2.11
CA ARG A 24 11.89 4.26 -2.63
C ARG A 24 12.81 3.07 -2.58
N ILE A 25 12.34 1.95 -2.05
CA ILE A 25 13.12 0.71 -1.96
C ILE A 25 12.25 -0.44 -2.48
N ALA A 26 12.67 -1.05 -3.60
CA ALA A 26 12.06 -2.26 -4.12
C ALA A 26 12.96 -3.45 -3.80
N VAL A 27 12.45 -4.40 -3.02
CA VAL A 27 13.14 -5.63 -2.66
C VAL A 27 12.41 -6.83 -3.25
N GLN A 28 13.15 -7.90 -3.52
CA GLN A 28 12.57 -9.18 -3.87
C GLN A 28 12.31 -9.99 -2.59
N ASP A 29 11.08 -10.50 -2.49
CA ASP A 29 10.62 -11.43 -1.46
C ASP A 29 10.70 -10.94 -0.01
N GLN A 30 10.19 -11.78 0.90
CA GLN A 30 10.24 -11.64 2.36
C GLN A 30 9.93 -10.23 2.92
N PRO A 31 8.76 -9.66 2.60
CA PRO A 31 8.41 -8.28 3.00
C PRO A 31 8.45 -8.06 4.51
N ALA A 32 8.03 -9.05 5.31
CA ALA A 32 8.05 -8.95 6.77
C ALA A 32 9.48 -8.79 7.31
N ARG A 33 10.40 -9.64 6.85
CA ARG A 33 11.82 -9.59 7.24
C ARG A 33 12.45 -8.27 6.85
N GLN A 34 12.25 -7.85 5.60
CA GLN A 34 12.82 -6.59 5.08
C GLN A 34 12.33 -5.37 5.86
N LEU A 35 11.07 -5.34 6.29
CA LEU A 35 10.53 -4.28 7.12
C LEU A 35 11.11 -4.29 8.54
N VAL A 36 11.28 -5.47 9.15
CA VAL A 36 11.91 -5.62 10.48
C VAL A 36 13.37 -5.18 10.44
N ASP A 37 14.14 -5.65 9.46
CA ASP A 37 15.56 -5.31 9.32
C ASP A 37 15.77 -3.80 9.12
N LYS A 38 14.88 -3.15 8.36
CA LYS A 38 14.92 -1.69 8.13
C LYS A 38 14.35 -0.89 9.30
N SER A 39 13.58 -1.50 10.20
CA SER A 39 12.94 -0.80 11.31
C SER A 39 13.95 -0.14 12.25
N GLY A 40 15.15 -0.72 12.41
CA GLY A 40 16.22 -0.17 13.25
C GLY A 40 16.80 1.18 12.77
N GLN A 41 16.51 1.59 11.54
CA GLN A 41 16.91 2.91 10.98
C GLN A 41 15.74 3.90 10.92
N ALA A 42 14.54 3.47 11.32
CA ALA A 42 13.33 4.29 11.31
C ALA A 42 12.97 4.74 12.73
N GLN A 43 12.15 5.77 12.86
CA GLN A 43 11.55 6.15 14.14
C GLN A 43 10.13 5.57 14.32
N LEU A 44 9.52 5.12 13.23
CA LEU A 44 8.15 4.62 13.15
C LEU A 44 7.99 3.74 11.91
N VAL A 45 7.31 2.61 12.05
CA VAL A 45 6.93 1.75 10.91
C VAL A 45 5.42 1.79 10.70
N VAL A 46 4.98 1.95 9.46
CA VAL A 46 3.56 1.94 9.11
C VAL A 46 3.28 0.78 8.15
N VAL A 47 2.32 -0.06 8.49
CA VAL A 47 1.87 -1.20 7.67
C VAL A 47 0.36 -1.17 7.50
N GLY A 48 -0.12 -1.64 6.36
CA GLY A 48 -1.56 -1.85 6.14
C GLY A 48 -2.06 -3.07 6.91
N SER A 49 -3.29 -3.02 7.41
CA SER A 49 -3.91 -4.16 8.10
C SER A 49 -4.23 -5.31 7.16
N ARG A 50 -4.37 -5.07 5.86
CA ARG A 50 -4.63 -6.11 4.85
C ARG A 50 -3.70 -5.94 3.65
N GLY A 51 -3.21 -7.06 3.13
CA GLY A 51 -2.42 -7.13 1.91
C GLY A 51 -3.26 -7.48 0.68
N ARG A 52 -2.60 -7.65 -0.47
CA ARG A 52 -3.23 -7.98 -1.77
C ARG A 52 -3.86 -9.39 -1.84
N GLY A 53 -3.51 -10.29 -0.92
CA GLY A 53 -3.99 -11.68 -0.89
C GLY A 53 -4.78 -12.06 0.37
N GLY A 54 -5.31 -11.09 1.12
CA GLY A 54 -6.03 -11.36 2.36
C GLY A 54 -7.40 -12.02 2.15
N PHE A 55 -7.76 -12.97 3.02
CA PHE A 55 -9.08 -13.60 3.04
C PHE A 55 -10.13 -12.67 3.68
N ALA A 56 -11.37 -12.75 3.19
CA ALA A 56 -12.49 -12.06 3.80
C ALA A 56 -12.66 -12.56 5.26
N GLY A 57 -12.56 -11.65 6.23
CA GLY A 57 -12.73 -11.95 7.66
C GLY A 57 -11.47 -11.78 8.52
N MET A 58 -10.29 -11.53 7.94
CA MET A 58 -9.06 -11.33 8.72
C MET A 58 -8.77 -9.85 9.01
N SER A 59 -8.55 -9.52 10.29
CA SER A 59 -8.34 -8.15 10.78
C SER A 59 -6.95 -7.59 10.44
N VAL A 60 -5.93 -8.44 10.49
CA VAL A 60 -4.51 -8.11 10.28
C VAL A 60 -3.85 -9.21 9.42
N GLY A 61 -3.16 -8.85 8.35
CA GLY A 61 -2.44 -9.80 7.49
C GLY A 61 -1.09 -10.22 8.07
N SER A 62 -0.57 -11.36 7.63
CA SER A 62 0.66 -11.99 8.15
C SER A 62 1.88 -11.08 8.19
N VAL A 63 2.06 -10.22 7.19
CA VAL A 63 3.17 -9.25 7.17
C VAL A 63 3.00 -8.19 8.26
N GLY A 64 1.79 -7.66 8.43
CA GLY A 64 1.52 -6.63 9.43
C GLY A 64 1.65 -7.18 10.86
N GLU A 65 1.21 -8.42 11.08
CA GLU A 65 1.39 -9.12 12.34
C GLU A 65 2.86 -9.37 12.67
N ALA A 66 3.62 -9.92 11.71
CA ALA A 66 5.05 -10.19 11.89
C ALA A 66 5.84 -8.91 12.22
N VAL A 67 5.56 -7.81 11.50
CA VAL A 67 6.22 -6.52 11.75
C VAL A 67 5.83 -5.95 13.10
N ALA A 68 4.56 -6.00 13.49
CA ALA A 68 4.10 -5.52 14.78
C ALA A 68 4.73 -6.26 15.97
N GLN A 69 5.06 -7.55 15.81
CA GLN A 69 5.69 -8.34 16.85
C GLN A 69 7.22 -8.16 16.92
N MET A 70 7.89 -7.93 15.79
CA MET A 70 9.35 -8.01 15.70
C MET A 70 10.06 -6.69 15.43
N ALA A 71 9.36 -5.63 15.02
CA ALA A 71 10.00 -4.34 14.77
C ALA A 71 10.60 -3.75 16.06
N GLN A 72 11.73 -3.07 15.92
CA GLN A 72 12.45 -2.48 17.05
C GLN A 72 11.91 -1.11 17.47
N VAL A 73 10.89 -0.61 16.76
CA VAL A 73 10.35 0.75 16.88
C VAL A 73 8.82 0.70 16.85
N PRO A 74 8.12 1.77 17.26
CA PRO A 74 6.66 1.80 17.23
C PRO A 74 6.09 1.45 15.84
N VAL A 75 4.98 0.69 15.83
CA VAL A 75 4.31 0.24 14.61
C VAL A 75 2.87 0.73 14.58
N ILE A 76 2.49 1.40 13.49
CA ILE A 76 1.10 1.72 13.17
C ILE A 76 0.57 0.70 12.17
N VAL A 77 -0.54 0.05 12.54
CA VAL A 77 -1.30 -0.84 11.65
C VAL A 77 -2.54 -0.11 11.15
N ALA A 78 -2.49 0.38 9.91
CA ALA A 78 -3.56 1.16 9.30
C ALA A 78 -4.74 0.27 8.88
N ARG A 79 -5.92 0.51 9.45
CA ARG A 79 -7.17 -0.21 9.14
C ARG A 79 -8.09 0.69 8.32
N GLU A 80 -8.70 0.13 7.28
CA GLU A 80 -9.74 0.85 6.54
C GLU A 80 -11.01 0.95 7.40
N SER A 81 -11.59 2.15 7.49
CA SER A 81 -12.94 2.30 8.03
C SER A 81 -13.95 1.70 7.05
N PRO A 82 -14.91 0.86 7.50
CA PRO A 82 -15.92 0.25 6.64
C PRO A 82 -16.82 1.27 5.92
N ALA A 83 -16.86 2.53 6.37
CA ALA A 83 -17.54 3.62 5.67
C ALA A 83 -16.75 4.13 4.44
N CYS A 84 -15.41 4.19 4.55
CA CYS A 84 -14.54 4.73 3.50
C CYS A 84 -14.23 3.68 2.41
N SER A 85 -14.12 2.40 2.78
CA SER A 85 -13.87 1.30 1.82
C SER A 85 -15.01 1.11 0.82
N ARG A 86 -16.27 1.37 1.23
CA ARG A 86 -17.45 1.28 0.37
C ARG A 86 -17.47 2.37 -0.70
N LEU A 87 -16.95 3.57 -0.39
CA LEU A 87 -16.84 4.70 -1.31
C LEU A 87 -15.65 4.56 -2.30
N VAL A 88 -14.51 4.03 -1.84
CA VAL A 88 -13.37 3.75 -2.75
C VAL A 88 -13.72 2.65 -3.77
N ASN A 89 -14.44 1.61 -3.37
CA ASN A 89 -14.87 0.53 -4.27
C ASN A 89 -16.03 0.94 -5.20
N SER A 90 -16.87 1.91 -4.84
CA SER A 90 -17.88 2.45 -5.75
C SER A 90 -17.26 3.37 -6.81
N GLY A 91 -16.30 4.23 -6.41
CA GLY A 91 -15.56 5.08 -7.36
C GLY A 91 -14.73 4.30 -8.38
N ARG A 92 -14.08 3.19 -7.96
CA ARG A 92 -13.32 2.33 -8.87
C ARG A 92 -14.17 1.50 -9.84
N ARG A 93 -15.40 1.12 -9.47
CA ARG A 93 -16.33 0.45 -10.39
C ARG A 93 -16.76 1.37 -11.54
N ASN A 94 -17.00 2.65 -11.26
CA ASN A 94 -17.35 3.62 -12.32
C ASN A 94 -16.18 3.94 -13.26
N GLN A 95 -14.93 3.92 -12.79
CA GLN A 95 -13.78 4.16 -13.66
C GLN A 95 -13.42 2.98 -14.55
N LEU A 96 -13.61 1.74 -14.09
CA LEU A 96 -13.35 0.56 -14.93
C LEU A 96 -14.35 0.41 -16.09
N GLN A 97 -15.59 0.87 -15.93
CA GLN A 97 -16.56 0.95 -17.03
C GLN A 97 -16.12 1.97 -18.09
N HIS A 98 -15.64 3.13 -17.67
CA HIS A 98 -15.23 4.22 -18.56
C HIS A 98 -13.95 3.92 -19.36
N VAL A 99 -13.05 3.08 -18.84
CA VAL A 99 -11.86 2.63 -19.57
C VAL A 99 -12.21 1.56 -20.61
N SER A 100 -13.23 0.75 -20.35
CA SER A 100 -13.66 -0.31 -21.27
C SER A 100 -14.33 0.23 -22.53
N ASP A 101 -14.96 1.41 -22.48
CA ASP A 101 -15.59 2.05 -23.65
C ASP A 101 -14.58 2.68 -24.63
N ARG A 102 -13.35 2.96 -24.20
CA ARG A 102 -12.31 3.54 -25.07
C ARG A 102 -11.52 2.52 -25.89
N ALA A 103 -11.74 1.21 -25.67
CA ALA A 103 -10.99 0.16 -26.37
C ALA A 103 -11.63 -0.30 -27.71
N THR A 104 -12.83 0.19 -28.07
CA THR A 104 -13.59 -0.35 -29.21
C THR A 104 -13.74 0.64 -30.40
N GLN A 105 -13.00 1.75 -30.43
CA GLN A 105 -13.03 2.70 -31.56
C GLN A 105 -11.64 2.94 -32.15
N HIS A 106 -11.03 1.89 -32.69
CA HIS A 106 -10.09 1.97 -33.81
C HIS A 106 -10.08 0.64 -34.56
N GLY A 107 -11.00 0.54 -35.51
CA GLY A 107 -11.10 -0.49 -36.54
C GLY A 107 -11.73 0.14 -37.77
#